data_AF-A0A7J8W206-F1
#
_entry.id   AF-A0A7J8W206-F1
#
_cell.length_a   1.000
_cell.length_b   1.000
_cell.length_c   1.000
_cell.angle_alpha   90.00
_cell.angle_beta   90.00
_cell.angle_gamma   90.00
#
_symmetry.space_group_name_H-M   'P 1'
#
loop_
_entity.id
_entity.type
_entity.pdbx_description
1 polymer ?
#
loop_
_entity_poly.entity_id
_entity_poly.type
_entity_poly.pdbx_seq_one_letter_code
_entity_poly.pdbx_strand_id
1 'polypeptide(L)'
;EPGEIEAEFAEISLRRAVLELLSYRIPDPLYLRKGNLFGHPLDCPVNLPPWLSDQDADYYANQFQETGITGALNYYRNIDTDWELLAPWWKSQIQVPVKFAMGDHDLVYTMPGVKDYIHNGGFKRNVPFLEEALVINGVSHWINEEIPDQINQLLFDFFSKFN
;
A
#
# COMPACT_ATOMS: atom_id res chain seq x y z
N GLU A 1 -2.04 -18.49 -8.44
CA GLU A 1 -2.10 -18.54 -9.92
C GLU A 1 -3.00 -17.45 -10.52
N PRO A 2 -2.81 -17.10 -11.81
CA PRO A 2 -3.74 -16.24 -12.54
C PRO A 2 -5.19 -16.74 -12.46
N GLY A 3 -6.12 -15.84 -12.15
CA GLY A 3 -7.55 -16.14 -12.06
C GLY A 3 -8.03 -16.65 -10.70
N GLU A 4 -7.14 -17.13 -9.82
CA GLU A 4 -7.57 -17.66 -8.51
C GLU A 4 -8.12 -16.57 -7.60
N ILE A 5 -7.34 -15.51 -7.38
CA ILE A 5 -7.78 -14.41 -6.49
C ILE A 5 -8.90 -13.58 -7.13
N GLU A 6 -8.96 -13.48 -8.47
CA GLU A 6 -10.10 -12.88 -9.16
C GLU A 6 -11.40 -13.66 -8.89
N ALA A 7 -11.35 -14.99 -8.91
CA ALA A 7 -12.51 -15.82 -8.58
C ALA A 7 -12.93 -15.63 -7.12
N GLU A 8 -11.98 -15.60 -6.17
CA GLU A 8 -12.27 -15.33 -4.76
C GLU A 8 -12.87 -13.93 -4.54
N PHE A 9 -12.40 -12.90 -5.25
CA PHE A 9 -13.01 -11.57 -5.21
C PHE A 9 -14.40 -11.53 -5.85
N ALA A 10 -14.64 -12.33 -6.89
CA ALA A 10 -15.96 -12.43 -7.50
C ALA A 10 -17.01 -13.02 -6.54
N GLU A 11 -16.65 -14.02 -5.72
CA GLU A 11 -17.53 -14.64 -4.71
C GLU A 11 -18.05 -13.63 -3.68
N ILE A 12 -17.25 -12.63 -3.31
CA ILE A 12 -17.63 -11.60 -2.34
C ILE A 12 -18.12 -10.30 -2.98
N SER A 13 -18.20 -10.27 -4.31
CA SER A 13 -18.27 -9.08 -5.18
C SER A 13 -16.98 -8.23 -5.21
N LEU A 14 -16.57 -7.83 -6.42
CA LEU A 14 -15.39 -7.00 -6.61
C LEU A 14 -15.51 -5.64 -5.90
N ARG A 15 -16.72 -5.06 -5.85
CA ARG A 15 -16.98 -3.85 -5.07
C ARG A 15 -16.59 -4.05 -3.61
N ARG A 16 -17.06 -5.12 -2.97
CA ARG A 16 -16.69 -5.41 -1.58
C ARG A 16 -15.18 -5.56 -1.43
N ALA A 17 -14.53 -6.36 -2.29
CA ALA A 17 -13.09 -6.58 -2.22
C ALA A 17 -12.30 -5.26 -2.25
N VAL A 18 -12.67 -4.33 -3.15
CA VAL A 18 -12.04 -3.01 -3.24
C VAL A 18 -12.25 -2.21 -1.95
N LEU A 19 -13.47 -2.19 -1.41
CA LEU A 19 -13.75 -1.44 -0.18
C LEU A 19 -13.04 -2.01 1.04
N GLU A 20 -12.91 -3.33 1.14
CA GLU A 20 -12.15 -3.99 2.22
C GLU A 20 -10.66 -3.61 2.15
N LEU A 21 -10.08 -3.57 0.94
CA LEU A 21 -8.69 -3.14 0.73
C LEU A 21 -8.47 -1.67 1.06
N LEU A 22 -9.40 -0.80 0.65
CA LEU A 22 -9.34 0.64 0.98
C LEU A 22 -9.53 0.89 2.49
N SER A 23 -10.32 0.04 3.16
CA SER A 23 -10.64 0.18 4.58
C SER A 23 -9.70 -0.60 5.51
N TYR A 24 -8.69 -1.29 4.97
CA TYR A 24 -7.78 -2.10 5.78
C TYR A 24 -6.88 -1.23 6.66
N ARG A 25 -7.08 -1.32 7.98
CA ARG A 25 -6.35 -0.56 9.01
C ARG A 25 -5.71 -1.42 10.09
N ILE A 26 -5.76 -2.74 9.95
CA ILE A 26 -5.15 -3.66 10.90
C ILE A 26 -3.62 -3.53 10.74
N PRO A 27 -2.86 -3.19 11.81
CA PRO A 27 -1.41 -3.04 11.74
C PRO A 27 -0.71 -4.42 11.73
N ASP A 28 -1.05 -5.23 10.74
CA ASP A 28 -0.53 -6.58 10.51
C ASP A 28 -0.52 -6.84 8.99
N PRO A 29 0.39 -7.66 8.45
CA PRO A 29 0.41 -7.94 7.02
C PRO A 29 -0.91 -8.54 6.53
N LEU A 30 -1.33 -8.12 5.34
CA LEU A 30 -2.56 -8.59 4.74
C LEU A 30 -2.41 -10.03 4.22
N TYR A 31 -3.09 -10.97 4.87
CA TYR A 31 -3.14 -12.37 4.44
C TYR A 31 -4.53 -12.73 3.91
N LEU A 32 -4.68 -12.72 2.59
CA LEU A 32 -5.93 -13.08 1.90
C LEU A 32 -6.12 -14.60 1.91
N ARG A 33 -6.85 -15.12 2.91
CA ARG A 33 -7.09 -16.57 3.04
C ARG A 33 -8.22 -17.01 2.12
N LYS A 34 -7.98 -18.07 1.35
CA LYS A 34 -9.00 -18.68 0.48
C LYS A 34 -10.29 -19.01 1.24
N GLY A 35 -11.43 -18.56 0.74
CA GLY A 35 -12.74 -18.71 1.37
C GLY A 35 -13.00 -17.82 2.60
N ASN A 36 -12.02 -17.01 3.03
CA ASN A 36 -12.16 -16.05 4.13
C ASN A 36 -11.14 -14.90 3.99
N LEU A 37 -11.24 -14.15 2.88
CA LEU A 37 -10.21 -13.22 2.43
C LEU A 37 -9.82 -12.17 3.48
N PHE A 38 -10.81 -11.62 4.20
CA PHE A 38 -10.60 -10.53 5.18
C PHE A 38 -10.85 -10.97 6.63
N GLY A 39 -11.01 -12.26 6.88
CA GLY A 39 -11.05 -12.81 8.23
C GLY A 39 -12.38 -12.64 8.98
N HIS A 40 -13.43 -12.09 8.35
CA HIS A 40 -14.75 -11.92 8.96
C HIS A 40 -15.90 -12.39 8.02
N PRO A 41 -17.10 -12.65 8.57
CA PRO A 41 -18.27 -13.09 7.80
C PRO A 41 -18.68 -12.11 6.68
N LEU A 42 -19.30 -12.63 5.60
CA LEU A 42 -19.74 -11.85 4.43
C LEU A 42 -20.98 -10.97 4.69
N ASP A 43 -21.76 -11.29 5.70
CA ASP A 43 -22.91 -10.49 6.14
C ASP A 43 -22.49 -9.28 7.00
N CYS A 44 -21.24 -9.24 7.47
CA CYS A 44 -20.69 -8.07 8.13
C CYS A 44 -20.53 -6.91 7.12
N PRO A 45 -21.05 -5.69 7.40
CA PRO A 45 -20.83 -4.55 6.52
C PRO A 45 -19.36 -4.13 6.51
N VAL A 46 -18.90 -3.57 5.38
CA VAL A 46 -17.59 -2.93 5.30
C VAL A 46 -17.69 -1.57 5.98
N ASN A 47 -16.94 -1.36 7.07
CA ASN A 47 -16.91 -0.08 7.76
C ASN A 47 -15.89 0.84 7.09
N LEU A 48 -16.37 1.82 6.32
CA LEU A 48 -15.49 2.78 5.67
C LEU A 48 -14.77 3.67 6.71
N PRO A 49 -13.47 3.95 6.54
CA PRO A 49 -12.76 4.85 7.42
C PRO A 49 -13.25 6.29 7.23
N PRO A 50 -13.09 7.18 8.25
CA PRO A 50 -13.63 8.54 8.19
C PRO A 50 -13.10 9.42 7.04
N TRP A 51 -11.95 9.07 6.46
CA TRP A 51 -11.36 9.78 5.33
C TRP A 51 -11.93 9.36 3.98
N LEU A 52 -12.60 8.20 3.89
CA LEU A 52 -13.15 7.67 2.65
C LEU A 52 -14.67 7.90 2.61
N SER A 53 -15.10 8.87 1.80
CA SER A 53 -16.52 9.14 1.62
C SER A 53 -17.22 8.03 0.84
N ASP A 54 -18.55 7.91 0.98
CA ASP A 54 -19.34 6.96 0.17
C ASP A 54 -19.18 7.23 -1.34
N GLN A 55 -19.04 8.50 -1.73
CA GLN A 55 -18.85 8.89 -3.13
C GLN A 55 -17.51 8.41 -3.68
N ASP A 56 -16.42 8.56 -2.91
CA ASP A 56 -15.09 8.12 -3.33
C ASP A 56 -15.00 6.59 -3.33
N ALA A 57 -15.59 5.94 -2.33
CA ALA A 57 -15.75 4.49 -2.26
C ALA A 57 -16.48 3.94 -3.49
N ASP A 58 -17.60 4.55 -3.89
CA ASP A 58 -18.34 4.19 -5.09
C ASP A 58 -17.52 4.44 -6.36
N TYR A 59 -16.79 5.55 -6.44
CA TYR A 59 -15.92 5.85 -7.57
C TYR A 59 -14.90 4.71 -7.78
N TYR A 60 -14.13 4.37 -6.75
CA TYR A 60 -13.13 3.29 -6.84
C TYR A 60 -13.76 1.95 -7.20
N ALA A 61 -14.86 1.57 -6.54
CA ALA A 61 -15.55 0.32 -6.82
C ALA A 61 -16.03 0.24 -8.27
N ASN A 62 -16.62 1.31 -8.80
CA ASN A 62 -17.12 1.36 -10.16
C ASN A 62 -15.99 1.26 -11.19
N GLN A 63 -14.85 1.93 -10.97
CA GLN A 63 -13.70 1.82 -11.87
C GLN A 63 -13.17 0.39 -11.97
N PHE A 64 -13.09 -0.35 -10.86
CA PHE A 64 -12.70 -1.76 -10.88
C PHE A 64 -13.78 -2.68 -11.46
N GLN A 65 -15.06 -2.33 -11.35
CA GLN A 65 -16.12 -3.08 -12.05
C GLN A 65 -16.02 -2.96 -13.57
N GLU A 66 -15.65 -1.78 -14.08
CA GLU A 66 -15.47 -1.55 -15.52
C GLU A 66 -14.21 -2.22 -16.07
N THR A 67 -13.09 -2.08 -15.36
CA THR A 67 -11.77 -2.52 -15.84
C THR A 67 -11.40 -3.94 -15.43
N GLY A 68 -12.06 -4.48 -14.39
CA GLY A 68 -11.60 -5.67 -13.68
C GLY A 68 -10.34 -5.41 -12.84
N ILE A 69 -9.96 -6.40 -12.02
CA ILE A 69 -8.81 -6.27 -11.09
C ILE A 69 -7.55 -7.02 -11.55
N THR A 70 -7.65 -7.85 -12.59
CA THR A 70 -6.53 -8.64 -13.13
C THR A 70 -5.32 -7.79 -13.48
N GLY A 71 -5.52 -6.61 -14.07
CA GLY A 71 -4.43 -5.69 -14.41
C GLY A 71 -3.61 -5.27 -13.18
N ALA A 72 -4.28 -4.90 -12.09
CA ALA A 72 -3.63 -4.56 -10.82
C ALA A 72 -2.91 -5.76 -10.20
N LEU A 73 -3.52 -6.96 -10.26
CA LEU A 73 -2.94 -8.19 -9.73
C LEU A 73 -1.71 -8.67 -10.49
N ASN A 74 -1.62 -8.36 -11.79
CA ASN A 74 -0.48 -8.75 -12.61
C ASN A 74 0.84 -8.15 -12.12
N TYR A 75 0.84 -7.00 -11.44
CA TYR A 75 2.04 -6.46 -10.79
C TYR A 75 2.61 -7.43 -9.73
N TYR A 76 1.74 -8.03 -8.91
CA TYR A 76 2.15 -9.00 -7.89
C TYR A 76 2.64 -10.32 -8.51
N ARG A 77 2.05 -10.72 -9.65
CA ARG A 77 2.47 -11.91 -10.41
C ARG A 77 3.85 -11.77 -11.02
N ASN A 78 4.31 -10.53 -11.23
CA ASN A 78 5.58 -10.24 -11.86
C ASN A 78 6.73 -10.07 -10.87
N ILE A 79 6.50 -10.13 -9.55
CA ILE A 79 7.53 -9.85 -8.53
C ILE A 79 8.79 -10.72 -8.71
N ASP A 80 8.64 -12.02 -8.99
CA ASP A 80 9.79 -12.91 -9.19
C ASP A 80 10.55 -12.56 -10.48
N THR A 81 9.83 -12.23 -11.55
CA THR A 81 10.43 -11.78 -12.82
C THR A 81 11.12 -10.42 -12.66
N ASP A 82 10.52 -9.47 -11.95
CA ASP A 82 11.13 -8.19 -11.63
C ASP A 82 12.43 -8.40 -10.83
N TRP A 83 12.43 -9.33 -9.87
CA TRP A 83 13.64 -9.69 -9.11
C TRP A 83 14.76 -10.22 -10.02
N GLU A 84 14.46 -11.14 -10.95
CA GLU A 84 15.44 -11.66 -11.91
C GLU A 84 15.96 -10.56 -12.83
N LEU A 85 15.07 -9.74 -13.38
CA LEU A 85 15.42 -8.66 -14.29
C LEU A 85 16.23 -7.57 -13.61
N LEU A 86 16.02 -7.33 -12.31
CA LEU A 86 16.74 -6.33 -11.53
C LEU A 86 18.12 -6.81 -11.04
N ALA A 87 18.53 -8.05 -11.34
CA ALA A 87 19.84 -8.59 -10.97
C ALA A 87 21.04 -7.69 -11.35
N PRO A 88 21.07 -6.99 -12.52
CA PRO A 88 22.17 -6.07 -12.86
C PRO A 88 22.35 -4.90 -11.89
N TRP A 89 21.32 -4.52 -11.13
CA TRP A 89 21.37 -3.43 -10.15
C TRP A 89 21.68 -3.92 -8.73
N TRP A 90 22.00 -5.20 -8.55
CA TRP A 90 22.35 -5.74 -7.25
C TRP A 90 23.45 -4.91 -6.56
N LYS A 91 23.21 -4.52 -5.30
CA LYS A 91 24.07 -3.65 -4.47
C LYS A 91 24.31 -2.23 -5.01
N SER A 92 23.61 -1.81 -6.06
CA SER A 92 23.60 -0.41 -6.47
C SER A 92 22.85 0.44 -5.45
N GLN A 93 23.24 1.71 -5.37
CA GLN A 93 22.61 2.71 -4.51
C GLN A 93 21.73 3.64 -5.33
N ILE A 94 20.62 4.10 -4.72
CA ILE A 94 19.78 5.16 -5.29
C ILE A 94 20.38 6.51 -4.89
N GLN A 95 20.87 7.26 -5.88
CA GLN A 95 21.62 8.52 -5.67
C GLN A 95 20.74 9.78 -5.75
N VAL A 96 19.43 9.65 -5.91
CA VAL A 96 18.53 10.81 -5.88
C VAL A 96 18.19 11.18 -4.43
N PRO A 97 17.98 12.47 -4.10
CA PRO A 97 17.41 12.87 -2.82
C PRO A 97 16.03 12.24 -2.62
N VAL A 98 15.76 11.69 -1.43
CA VAL A 98 14.50 10.98 -1.14
C VAL A 98 13.93 11.46 0.19
N LYS A 99 12.63 11.76 0.20
CA LYS A 99 11.81 11.82 1.41
C LYS A 99 10.90 10.59 1.45
N PHE A 100 10.91 9.87 2.56
CA PHE A 100 10.04 8.72 2.79
C PHE A 100 9.09 9.02 3.95
N ALA A 101 7.81 8.71 3.78
CA ALA A 101 6.80 8.81 4.81
C ALA A 101 5.84 7.62 4.74
N MET A 102 5.38 7.16 5.90
CA MET A 102 4.39 6.09 6.02
C MET A 102 3.62 6.19 7.34
N GLY A 103 2.47 5.54 7.42
CA GLY A 103 1.72 5.39 8.66
C GLY A 103 2.30 4.29 9.56
N ASP A 104 2.16 4.42 10.89
CA ASP A 104 2.58 3.37 11.83
C ASP A 104 1.64 2.16 11.86
N HIS A 105 0.41 2.32 11.35
CA HIS A 105 -0.55 1.23 11.12
C HIS A 105 -0.51 0.66 9.70
N ASP A 106 0.44 1.10 8.86
CA ASP A 106 0.59 0.56 7.51
C ASP A 106 0.95 -0.94 7.58
N LEU A 107 0.19 -1.76 6.84
CA LEU A 107 0.41 -3.19 6.73
C LEU A 107 1.83 -3.53 6.23
N VAL A 108 2.43 -2.68 5.38
CA VAL A 108 3.81 -2.84 4.89
C VAL A 108 4.81 -2.52 6.00
N TYR A 109 4.56 -1.49 6.82
CA TYR A 109 5.44 -1.16 7.95
C TYR A 109 5.55 -2.30 8.96
N THR A 110 4.49 -3.09 9.07
CA THR A 110 4.37 -4.19 10.03
C THR A 110 4.85 -5.53 9.48
N MET A 111 5.24 -5.59 8.19
CA MET A 111 5.88 -6.77 7.63
C MET A 111 7.22 -7.08 8.31
N PRO A 112 7.55 -8.37 8.50
CA PRO A 112 8.82 -8.79 9.10
C PRO A 112 10.02 -8.16 8.38
N GLY A 113 10.92 -7.54 9.16
CA GLY A 113 12.15 -6.94 8.67
C GLY A 113 12.04 -5.50 8.13
N VAL A 114 10.83 -4.99 7.85
CA VAL A 114 10.67 -3.63 7.28
C VAL A 114 11.11 -2.55 8.27
N LYS A 115 10.67 -2.62 9.54
CA LYS A 115 11.09 -1.64 10.56
C LYS A 115 12.60 -1.64 10.79
N ASP A 116 13.20 -2.83 10.82
CA ASP A 116 14.66 -2.98 10.97
C ASP A 116 15.39 -2.36 9.77
N TYR A 117 14.94 -2.65 8.54
CA TYR A 117 15.53 -2.07 7.34
C TYR A 117 15.44 -0.54 7.34
N ILE A 118 14.28 0.04 7.68
CA ILE A 118 14.07 1.49 7.70
C ILE A 118 14.93 2.17 8.76
N HIS A 119 14.92 1.66 9.99
CA HIS A 119 15.47 2.38 11.15
C HIS A 119 16.91 1.99 11.49
N ASN A 120 17.36 0.78 11.15
CA ASN A 120 18.68 0.26 11.54
C ASN A 120 19.72 0.36 10.42
N GLY A 121 19.59 1.40 9.58
CA GLY A 121 20.60 1.81 8.61
C GLY A 121 20.62 1.03 7.30
N GLY A 122 19.76 0.02 7.13
CA GLY A 122 19.59 -0.69 5.86
C GLY A 122 19.17 0.26 4.73
N PHE A 123 18.10 0.99 4.97
CA PHE A 123 17.51 1.89 3.99
C PHE A 123 18.45 3.05 3.64
N LYS A 124 19.04 3.69 4.65
CA LYS A 124 20.02 4.77 4.45
C LYS A 124 21.28 4.32 3.71
N ARG A 125 21.72 3.06 3.89
CA ARG A 125 22.86 2.50 3.16
C ARG A 125 22.54 2.30 1.66
N ASN A 126 21.32 1.89 1.34
CA ASN A 126 20.84 1.70 -0.02
C ASN A 126 20.45 3.03 -0.71
N VAL A 127 20.05 4.04 0.07
CA VAL A 127 19.64 5.38 -0.40
C VAL A 127 20.41 6.46 0.39
N PRO A 128 21.66 6.79 -0.01
CA PRO A 128 22.52 7.67 0.76
C PRO A 128 21.94 9.07 1.01
N PHE A 129 21.12 9.58 0.11
CA PHE A 129 20.46 10.90 0.22
C PHE A 129 19.02 10.83 0.75
N LEU A 130 18.66 9.74 1.43
CA LEU A 130 17.40 9.63 2.17
C LEU A 130 17.40 10.61 3.36
N GLU A 131 16.44 11.54 3.41
CA GLU A 131 16.13 12.28 4.63
C GLU A 131 15.54 11.37 5.71
N GLU A 132 15.51 11.82 6.96
CA GLU A 132 14.88 11.06 8.04
C GLU A 132 13.48 10.58 7.65
N ALA A 133 13.28 9.25 7.76
CA ALA A 133 12.04 8.57 7.46
C ALA A 133 10.95 9.04 8.44
N LEU A 134 9.82 9.50 7.92
CA LEU A 134 8.72 9.97 8.74
C LEU A 134 7.71 8.85 8.95
N VAL A 135 7.52 8.44 10.22
CA VAL A 135 6.47 7.48 10.61
C VAL A 135 5.36 8.24 11.32
N ILE A 136 4.16 8.22 10.76
CA ILE A 136 3.03 9.05 11.20
C ILE A 136 2.10 8.20 12.08
N ASN A 137 1.93 8.62 13.32
CA ASN A 137 1.13 7.92 14.33
C ASN A 137 -0.36 7.90 13.98
N GLY A 138 -0.99 6.74 14.05
CA GLY A 138 -2.43 6.53 13.90
C GLY A 138 -2.89 6.37 12.45
N VAL A 139 -1.99 6.53 11.48
CA VAL A 139 -2.30 6.54 10.05
C VAL A 139 -2.01 5.17 9.45
N SER A 140 -2.87 4.74 8.53
CA SER A 140 -2.80 3.44 7.86
C SER A 140 -2.03 3.52 6.53
N HIS A 141 -2.42 2.73 5.53
CA HIS A 141 -1.72 2.59 4.25
C HIS A 141 -1.91 3.79 3.31
N TRP A 142 -3.11 4.35 3.26
CA TRP A 142 -3.49 5.40 2.30
C TRP A 142 -3.18 6.81 2.82
N ILE A 143 -1.93 7.07 3.23
CA ILE A 143 -1.54 8.30 3.95
C ILE A 143 -1.93 9.59 3.21
N ASN A 144 -1.87 9.59 1.87
CA ASN A 144 -2.19 10.75 1.04
C ASN A 144 -3.68 11.06 0.99
N GLU A 145 -4.56 10.10 1.29
CA GLU A 145 -6.01 10.32 1.40
C GLU A 145 -6.45 10.50 2.87
N GLU A 146 -5.77 9.83 3.80
CA GLU A 146 -6.11 9.90 5.22
C GLU A 146 -5.70 11.24 5.87
N ILE A 147 -4.55 11.80 5.49
CA ILE A 147 -4.01 13.07 6.01
C ILE A 147 -3.46 13.97 4.88
N PRO A 148 -4.30 14.34 3.89
CA PRO A 148 -3.87 14.99 2.65
C PRO A 148 -3.12 16.29 2.91
N ASP A 149 -3.58 17.13 3.84
CA ASP A 149 -2.94 18.42 4.14
C ASP A 149 -1.51 18.26 4.67
N GLN A 150 -1.29 17.27 5.55
CA GLN A 150 0.04 17.00 6.11
C GLN A 150 0.98 16.45 5.03
N ILE A 151 0.49 15.57 4.15
CA ILE A 151 1.29 15.03 3.02
C ILE A 151 1.59 16.13 2.00
N ASN A 152 0.63 17.01 1.68
CA ASN A 152 0.84 18.14 0.78
C ASN A 152 1.92 19.10 1.32
N GLN A 153 1.87 19.42 2.61
CA GLN A 153 2.90 20.25 3.26
C GLN A 153 4.27 19.56 3.21
N LEU A 154 4.33 18.25 3.49
CA LEU A 154 5.56 17.47 3.42
C LEU A 154 6.20 17.52 2.03
N LEU A 155 5.39 17.35 0.98
CA LEU A 155 5.86 17.43 -0.41
C LEU A 155 6.37 18.84 -0.73
N PHE A 156 5.63 19.88 -0.35
CA PHE A 156 6.03 21.26 -0.57
C PHE A 156 7.36 21.59 0.13
N ASP A 157 7.50 21.22 1.41
CA ASP A 157 8.71 21.47 2.19
C ASP A 157 9.93 20.73 1.63
N PHE A 158 9.73 19.51 1.12
CA PHE A 158 10.81 18.74 0.50
C PHE A 158 11.24 19.37 -0.83
N PHE A 159 10.30 19.64 -1.74
CA PHE A 159 10.65 20.18 -3.06
C PHE A 159 11.19 21.62 -3.00
N SER A 160 10.75 22.42 -2.03
CA SER A 160 11.25 23.78 -1.82
C SER A 160 12.74 23.86 -1.49
N LYS A 161 13.38 22.75 -1.08
CA LYS A 161 14.82 22.69 -0.82
C LYS A 161 15.68 22.70 -2.09
N PHE A 162 15.08 22.43 -3.25
CA PHE A 162 15.77 22.32 -4.54
C PHE A 162 15.49 23.52 -5.47
N ASN A 163 14.73 24.50 -4.98
CA ASN A 163 14.40 25.74 -5.69
C ASN A 163 15.27 26.91 -5.22
#